data_AF-A0A9D4ZPN9-F1
#
_entry.id   AF-A0A9D4ZPN9-F1
#
_cell.length_a   1.000
_cell.length_b   1.000
_cell.length_c   1.000
_cell.angle_alpha   90.00
_cell.angle_beta   90.00
_cell.angle_gamma   90.00
#
_symmetry.space_group_name_H-M   'P 1'
#
loop_
_entity.id
_entity.type
_entity.pdbx_description
1 polymer ?
#
loop_
_entity_poly.entity_id
_entity_poly.type
_entity_poly.pdbx_seq_one_letter_code
_entity_poly.pdbx_strand_id
1 'polypeptide(L)' 'MEKANVDHVLIHVDNQKFLPPAHDPKRPGRSCFGGVVLALDGRIVCENTLDARLGVVFKQKLPEIRRPLFGGTWA' A
#
# COMPACT_ATOMS: atom_id res chain seq x y z
N MET A 1 25.27 -16.94 13.60
CA MET A 1 24.08 -16.17 13.97
C MET A 1 22.97 -17.15 14.25
N GLU A 2 22.61 -17.29 15.52
CA GLU A 2 21.54 -18.17 16.00
C GLU A 2 20.20 -17.53 15.66
N LYS A 3 19.32 -18.26 14.96
CA LYS A 3 17.98 -17.76 14.62
C LYS A 3 17.20 -17.66 15.93
N ALA A 4 16.74 -16.46 16.28
CA ALA A 4 15.89 -16.27 17.43
C ALA A 4 14.69 -17.23 17.35
N ASN A 5 14.42 -17.97 18.43
CA ASN A 5 13.26 -18.82 18.57
C ASN A 5 12.02 -17.93 18.74
N VAL A 6 11.54 -17.37 17.63
CA VAL A 6 10.34 -16.54 17.60
C VAL A 6 9.14 -17.47 17.52
N ASP A 7 8.16 -17.28 18.39
CA ASP A 7 6.87 -17.96 18.30
C ASP A 7 6.35 -17.86 16.87
N HIS A 8 5.94 -19.01 16.30
CA HIS A 8 5.44 -19.06 14.94
C HIS A 8 4.17 -18.22 14.82
N VAL A 9 4.27 -17.08 14.14
CA VAL A 9 3.09 -16.27 13.79
C VAL A 9 2.24 -17.07 12.80
N LEU A 10 1.00 -17.36 13.19
CA LEU A 10 0.06 -18.07 12.33
C LEU A 10 -0.50 -17.10 11.29
N ILE A 11 -0.12 -17.31 10.02
CA ILE A 11 -0.57 -16.47 8.89
C ILE A 11 -1.70 -17.19 8.18
N HIS A 12 -2.84 -16.52 8.01
CA HIS A 12 -3.97 -17.02 7.24
C HIS A 12 -4.31 -16.06 6.10
N VAL A 13 -4.67 -16.62 4.94
CA VAL A 13 -5.18 -15.85 3.81
C VAL A 13 -6.69 -15.69 4.01
N ASP A 14 -7.17 -14.45 4.05
CA ASP A 14 -8.60 -14.18 4.12
C ASP A 14 -9.28 -14.59 2.80
N ASN A 15 -10.24 -15.53 2.91
CA ASN A 15 -11.04 -16.03 1.79
C ASN A 15 -12.47 -15.47 1.77
N GLN A 16 -12.78 -14.51 2.65
CA GLN A 16 -14.09 -13.87 2.78
C GLN A 16 -14.04 -12.41 2.33
N LYS A 17 -12.97 -11.68 2.67
CA LYS A 17 -12.81 -10.27 2.33
C LYS A 17 -11.67 -10.05 1.34
N PHE A 18 -12.05 -9.87 0.09
CA PHE A 18 -11.11 -9.63 -1.01
C PHE A 18 -10.76 -8.15 -1.15
N LEU A 19 -9.62 -7.89 -1.79
CA LEU A 19 -9.31 -6.54 -2.27
C LEU A 19 -10.32 -6.10 -3.34
N PRO A 20 -10.51 -4.78 -3.52
CA PRO A 20 -11.31 -4.27 -4.62
C PRO A 20 -10.82 -4.82 -5.97
N PRO A 21 -11.70 -4.94 -6.97
CA PRO A 21 -11.32 -5.44 -8.29
C PRO A 21 -10.39 -4.45 -9.01
N ALA A 22 -9.80 -4.90 -10.12
CA ALA A 22 -9.10 -4.00 -11.03
C ALA A 22 -10.04 -2.90 -11.56
N HIS A 23 -9.47 -1.76 -11.93
CA HIS A 23 -10.24 -0.65 -12.48
C HIS A 23 -10.95 -1.02 -13.79
N ASP A 24 -12.27 -0.80 -13.84
CA ASP A 24 -13.10 -1.00 -15.02
C ASP A 24 -13.84 0.32 -15.36
N PRO A 25 -13.57 0.94 -16.53
CA PRO A 25 -14.26 2.16 -16.96
C PRO A 25 -15.78 2.02 -17.06
N LYS A 26 -16.30 0.81 -17.27
CA LYS A 26 -17.73 0.53 -17.39
C LYS A 26 -18.40 0.30 -16.03
N ARG A 27 -17.61 0.06 -14.98
CA ARG A 27 -18.08 -0.23 -13.62
C ARG A 27 -17.33 0.66 -12.63
N PRO A 28 -17.65 1.97 -12.58
CA PRO A 28 -17.01 2.89 -11.66
C PRO A 28 -17.22 2.44 -10.22
N GLY A 29 -16.15 2.45 -9.43
CA GLY A 29 -16.16 1.97 -8.05
C GLY A 29 -14.77 1.98 -7.43
N ARG A 30 -14.65 1.42 -6.21
CA ARG A 30 -13.33 1.21 -5.61
C ARG A 30 -12.57 0.19 -6.45
N SER A 31 -11.33 0.52 -6.76
CA SER A 31 -10.41 -0.38 -7.46
C SER A 31 -9.10 -0.49 -6.71
N CYS A 32 -8.38 -1.56 -7.00
CA CYS A 32 -7.04 -1.82 -6.49
C CYS A 32 -6.21 -2.40 -7.63
N PHE A 33 -5.00 -1.90 -7.84
CA PHE A 33 -4.09 -2.44 -8.86
C PHE A 33 -3.41 -3.73 -8.39
N GLY A 34 -3.47 -4.03 -7.10
CA GLY A 34 -3.00 -5.28 -6.51
C GLY A 34 -2.15 -5.08 -5.25
N GLY A 35 -1.55 -6.18 -4.79
CA GLY A 35 -0.77 -6.24 -3.56
C GLY A 35 -1.53 -6.95 -2.43
N VAL A 36 -1.19 -6.64 -1.18
CA VAL A 36 -1.75 -7.32 0.00
C VAL A 36 -2.06 -6.33 1.12
N VAL A 37 -3.01 -6.70 1.96
CA VAL A 37 -3.26 -6.02 3.25
C VAL A 37 -3.05 -7.07 4.34
N LEU A 38 -2.12 -6.79 5.25
CA LEU A 38 -1.89 -7.63 6.41
C LEU A 38 -2.62 -7.01 7.59
N ALA A 39 -3.41 -7.79 8.32
CA ALA A 39 -4.12 -7.34 9.51
C ALA A 39 -3.82 -8.27 10.70
N LEU A 40 -3.62 -7.68 11.86
CA LEU A 40 -3.55 -8.38 13.14
C LEU A 40 -4.80 -8.01 13.96
N ASP A 41 -5.75 -8.93 14.04
CA ASP A 41 -7.04 -8.79 14.74
C ASP A 41 -7.80 -7.50 14.39
N GLY A 42 -7.58 -6.97 13.19
CA GLY A 42 -8.13 -5.68 12.74
C GLY A 42 -7.66 -4.45 13.52
N ARG A 43 -6.76 -4.60 14.51
CA ARG A 43 -6.22 -3.50 15.32
C ARG A 43 -5.04 -2.83 14.63
N ILE A 44 -4.17 -3.64 14.03
CA ILE A 44 -3.00 -3.17 13.28
C ILE A 44 -3.19 -3.65 11.85
N VAL A 45 -3.20 -2.70 10.91
CA VAL A 45 -3.38 -2.98 9.48
C VAL A 45 -2.21 -2.36 8.72
N CYS A 46 -1.48 -3.21 8.00
CA CYS A 46 -0.42 -2.81 7.09
C CYS A 46 -0.94 -2.93 5.66
N GLU A 47 -1.25 -1.78 5.06
CA GLU A 47 -1.66 -1.70 3.65
C GLU A 47 -0.42 -1.70 2.75
N ASN A 48 -0.18 -2.83 2.10
CA ASN A 48 0.92 -3.01 1.15
C ASN A 48 0.37 -3.22 -0.26
N THR A 49 -0.74 -2.56 -0.58
CA THR A 49 -1.25 -2.45 -1.94
C THR A 49 -0.38 -1.48 -2.74
N LEU A 50 -0.31 -1.67 -4.06
CA LEU A 50 0.41 -0.74 -4.94
C LEU A 50 -0.12 0.68 -4.80
N ASP A 51 -1.44 0.83 -4.72
CA ASP A 51 -2.17 2.07 -4.50
C ASP A 51 -1.70 2.81 -3.23
N ALA A 52 -1.64 2.10 -2.09
CA ALA A 52 -1.23 2.68 -0.81
C ALA A 52 0.25 3.12 -0.85
N ARG A 53 1.13 2.26 -1.39
CA ARG A 53 2.56 2.59 -1.53
C ARG A 53 2.78 3.80 -2.42
N LEU A 54 2.06 3.87 -3.55
CA LEU A 54 2.15 5.00 -4.47
C LEU A 54 1.70 6.29 -3.79
N GLY A 55 0.61 6.27 -3.02
CA GLY A 55 0.13 7.43 -2.28
C GLY A 55 1.14 7.96 -1.25
N VAL A 56 1.82 7.06 -0.53
CA VAL A 56 2.88 7.43 0.44
C VAL A 56 4.09 8.02 -0.29
N VAL A 57 4.61 7.31 -1.28
CA VAL A 57 5.82 7.73 -2.03
C VAL A 57 5.57 9.03 -2.78
N PHE A 58 4.41 9.19 -3.41
CA PHE A 58 4.08 10.41 -4.14
C PHE A 58 4.13 11.65 -3.24
N LYS A 59 3.57 11.58 -2.02
CA LYS A 59 3.63 12.68 -1.04
C LYS A 59 5.08 12.99 -0.63
N GLN A 60 5.87 11.96 -0.35
CA GLN A 60 7.27 12.12 0.04
C GLN A 60 8.13 12.69 -1.08
N LYS A 61 7.87 12.27 -2.32
CA LYS A 61 8.65 12.62 -3.51
C LYS A 61 8.11 13.86 -4.23
N LEU A 62 7.00 14.42 -3.79
CA LEU A 62 6.40 15.62 -4.40
C LEU A 62 7.40 16.78 -4.57
N PRO A 63 8.30 17.08 -3.61
CA PRO A 63 9.31 18.13 -3.79
C PRO A 63 10.36 17.79 -4.86
N GLU A 64 10.72 16.51 -5.01
CA GLU A 64 11.63 16.03 -6.06
C GLU A 64 10.97 16.07 -7.44
N ILE A 65 9.67 15.77 -7.52
CA ILE A 65 8.87 15.82 -8.76
C ILE A 65 8.63 17.27 -9.20
N ARG A 66 8.30 18.18 -8.26
CA ARG A 66 7.94 19.57 -8.60
C ARG A 66 9.13 20.37 -9.14
N ARG A 67 10.33 20.18 -8.58
CA ARG A 67 11.55 20.92 -8.97
C ARG A 67 11.83 20.90 -10.49
N PRO A 68 11.92 19.74 -11.16
CA PRO A 68 12.16 19.69 -12.60
C PRO A 68 10.98 20.16 -13.45
N LEU A 69 9.74 20.03 -12.93
CA LEU A 69 8.54 20.40 -13.70
C LEU A 69 8.25 21.90 -13.74
N PHE A 70 8.53 22.62 -12.66
CA PHE A 70 8.13 24.03 -12.52
C PHE A 70 9.29 25.01 -12.31
N GLY A 71 10.52 24.52 -12.09
CA GLY A 71 11.70 25.35 -11.88
C GLY A 71 11.66 26.15 -10.57
N GLY A 72 12.61 25.87 -9.67
CA GLY A 72 12.99 26.82 -8.60
C GLY A 72 12.55 26.51 -7.17
N THR A 73 13.43 26.93 -6.27
CA THR A 73 13.49 26.76 -4.81
C THR A 73 12.32 27.41 -4.07
N TRP A 74 11.80 26.70 -3.08
CA TRP A 74 10.94 27.28 -2.04
C TRP A 74 11.83 28.09 -1.09
N ALA A 75 11.66 29.42 -1.07
CA ALA A 75 12.01 30.25 0.07
C ALA A 75 10.77 30.34 0.98
#